data_AF-A0AAW6Q3B1-F1
#
_entry.id   AF-A0AAW6Q3B1-F1
#
_cell.length_a   1.000
_cell.length_b   1.000
_cell.length_c   1.000
_cell.angle_alpha   90.00
_cell.angle_beta   90.00
_cell.angle_gamma   90.00
#
_symmetry.space_group_name_H-M   'P 1'
#
loop_
_entity.id
_entity.type
_entity.pdbx_description
1 polymer ?
#
loop_
_entity_poly.entity_id
_entity_poly.type
_entity_poly.pdbx_seq_one_letter_code
_entity_poly.pdbx_strand_id
1 'polypeptide(L)'
;NLRDAVNGTISYTNEAGKIYQLKPNPAVLICRVRGLHLPEKHVTWRGEAIPGSLFDFALYFFHNYQALLAKGSGPYFYLPKTQSWQEAAWWGGVFSYAEDRFNLPSGTITATLLIETLPAVFQMDEILHALRDHIVGLNCGRWDYIFSYIKTLKNYPDRVLPDRQAVTMD
;
A
#
# COMPACT_ATOMS: atom_id res chain seq x y z
N ASN A 1 -2.05 -16.89 -6.45
CA ASN A 1 -2.05 -15.70 -7.33
C ASN A 1 -0.74 -14.91 -7.26
N LEU A 2 -0.53 -13.99 -6.31
CA LEU A 2 0.67 -13.12 -6.37
C LEU A 2 2.00 -13.89 -6.32
N ARG A 3 2.09 -14.94 -5.49
CA ARG A 3 3.24 -15.85 -5.47
C ARG A 3 3.52 -16.50 -6.83
N ASP A 4 2.47 -17.00 -7.48
CA ASP A 4 2.60 -17.65 -8.79
C ASP A 4 2.95 -16.62 -9.88
N ALA A 5 2.46 -15.38 -9.75
CA ALA A 5 2.84 -14.28 -10.65
C ALA A 5 4.32 -13.91 -10.46
N VAL A 6 4.81 -13.86 -9.23
CA VAL A 6 6.24 -13.61 -8.93
C VAL A 6 7.11 -14.72 -9.51
N ASN A 7 6.68 -15.97 -9.40
CA ASN A 7 7.38 -17.14 -9.95
C ASN A 7 7.23 -17.30 -11.47
N GLY A 8 6.41 -16.47 -12.13
CA GLY A 8 6.18 -16.52 -13.57
C GLY A 8 5.25 -17.65 -14.02
N THR A 9 4.55 -18.32 -13.10
CA THR A 9 3.76 -19.54 -13.37
C THR A 9 2.25 -19.32 -13.30
N ILE A 10 1.79 -18.10 -12.99
CA ILE A 10 0.35 -17.82 -12.93
C ILE A 10 -0.31 -18.06 -14.29
N SER A 11 -1.40 -18.82 -14.28
CA SER A 11 -2.25 -19.06 -15.44
C SER A 11 -3.70 -19.15 -15.02
N TYR A 12 -4.62 -18.81 -15.93
CA TYR A 12 -6.05 -18.94 -15.71
C TYR A 12 -6.72 -19.51 -16.96
N THR A 13 -7.63 -20.46 -16.78
CA THR A 13 -8.46 -21.01 -17.85
C THR A 13 -9.91 -20.64 -17.57
N ASN A 14 -10.57 -19.98 -18.52
CA ASN A 14 -11.98 -19.63 -18.36
C ASN A 14 -12.90 -20.83 -18.71
N GLU A 15 -14.19 -20.68 -18.45
CA GLU A 15 -15.21 -21.72 -18.70
C GLU A 15 -15.28 -22.15 -20.19
N ALA A 16 -14.91 -21.26 -21.11
CA ALA A 16 -14.83 -21.55 -22.55
C ALA A 16 -13.52 -22.25 -22.98
N GLY A 17 -12.65 -22.61 -22.03
CA GLY A 17 -11.37 -23.28 -22.29
C GLY A 17 -10.23 -22.38 -22.75
N LYS A 18 -10.42 -21.05 -22.80
CA LYS A 18 -9.36 -20.11 -23.17
C LYS A 18 -8.36 -19.94 -22.01
N ILE A 19 -7.09 -20.14 -22.30
CA ILE A 19 -5.97 -20.03 -21.35
C ILE A 19 -5.34 -18.63 -21.41
N TYR A 20 -5.05 -18.06 -20.25
CA TYR A 20 -4.35 -16.80 -20.03
C TYR A 20 -3.04 -17.08 -19.28
N GLN A 21 -1.94 -16.54 -19.80
CA GLN A 21 -0.59 -16.71 -19.26
C GLN A 21 0.17 -15.39 -19.33
N LEU A 22 1.28 -15.29 -18.59
CA LEU A 22 2.15 -14.14 -18.66
C LEU A 22 2.87 -14.07 -20.02
N LYS A 23 2.89 -12.87 -20.61
CA LYS A 23 3.82 -12.55 -21.70
C LYS A 23 5.24 -12.38 -21.15
N PRO A 24 6.28 -12.49 -22.01
CA PRO A 24 7.63 -12.09 -21.64
C PRO A 24 7.67 -10.64 -21.13
N ASN A 25 8.56 -10.36 -20.17
CA ASN A 25 8.74 -9.03 -19.57
C ASN A 25 7.41 -8.42 -19.06
N PRO A 26 6.74 -9.04 -18.07
CA PRO A 26 5.54 -8.49 -17.47
C PRO A 26 5.84 -7.16 -16.77
N ALA A 27 4.78 -6.39 -16.49
CA ALA A 27 4.90 -5.18 -15.69
C ALA A 27 5.46 -5.49 -14.28
N VAL A 28 6.14 -4.50 -13.69
CA VAL A 28 6.59 -4.57 -12.29
C VAL A 28 5.37 -4.70 -11.37
N LEU A 29 5.46 -5.58 -10.38
CA LEU A 29 4.39 -5.85 -9.42
C LEU A 29 4.58 -5.04 -8.14
N ILE A 30 3.53 -4.34 -7.71
CA ILE A 30 3.47 -3.59 -6.45
C ILE A 30 2.23 -4.04 -5.68
N CYS A 31 2.37 -4.39 -4.40
CA CYS A 31 1.26 -4.85 -3.57
C CYS A 31 0.65 -3.69 -2.76
N ARG A 32 -0.63 -3.37 -2.99
CA ARG A 32 -1.36 -2.42 -2.13
C ARG A 32 -2.02 -3.18 -0.97
N VAL A 33 -1.58 -2.89 0.25
CA VAL A 33 -2.13 -3.46 1.48
C VAL A 33 -3.42 -2.77 1.89
N ARG A 34 -4.20 -3.38 2.80
CA ARG A 34 -5.29 -2.69 3.50
C ARG A 34 -4.76 -1.51 4.34
N GLY A 35 -5.59 -0.47 4.50
CA GLY A 35 -5.28 0.67 5.36
C GLY A 35 -5.33 0.33 6.85
N LEU A 36 -4.71 1.16 7.69
CA LEU A 36 -4.50 0.90 9.13
C LEU A 36 -5.78 0.66 9.96
N HIS A 37 -6.93 1.12 9.47
CA HIS A 37 -8.22 0.99 10.16
C HIS A 37 -8.93 -0.36 9.92
N LEU A 38 -8.44 -1.20 9.00
CA LEU A 38 -9.13 -2.42 8.62
C LEU A 38 -8.63 -3.65 9.41
N PRO A 39 -9.54 -4.43 10.02
CA PRO A 39 -9.18 -5.68 10.68
C PRO A 39 -9.03 -6.85 9.70
N GLU A 40 -8.18 -7.81 10.05
CA GLU A 40 -8.25 -9.18 9.55
C GLU A 40 -8.94 -10.06 10.60
N LYS A 41 -10.27 -10.13 10.53
CA LYS A 41 -11.10 -10.76 11.57
C LYS A 41 -10.87 -12.26 11.77
N HIS A 42 -10.26 -12.95 10.81
CA HIS A 42 -10.02 -14.40 10.90
C HIS A 42 -8.73 -14.74 11.65
N VAL A 43 -7.89 -13.74 11.94
CA VAL A 43 -6.66 -13.92 12.72
C VAL A 43 -6.69 -12.97 13.90
N THR A 44 -6.60 -13.51 15.11
CA THR A 44 -6.70 -12.71 16.34
C THR A 44 -5.42 -12.78 17.16
N TRP A 45 -5.13 -11.71 17.88
CA TRP A 45 -4.10 -11.66 18.92
C TRP A 45 -4.74 -11.13 20.19
N ARG A 46 -4.68 -11.92 21.27
CA ARG A 46 -5.33 -11.60 22.56
C ARG A 46 -6.84 -11.34 22.43
N GLY A 47 -7.52 -12.07 21.54
CA GLY A 47 -8.96 -11.95 21.32
C GLY A 47 -9.37 -10.86 20.32
N GLU A 48 -8.48 -9.94 19.96
CA GLU A 48 -8.76 -8.86 19.02
C GLU A 48 -8.25 -9.20 17.62
N ALA A 49 -8.98 -8.77 16.58
CA ALA A 49 -8.55 -8.94 15.19
C ALA A 49 -7.23 -8.20 14.93
N ILE A 50 -6.30 -8.84 14.23
CA ILE A 50 -5.03 -8.18 13.87
C ILE A 50 -5.26 -7.12 12.78
N PRO A 51 -4.33 -6.16 12.59
CA PRO A 51 -4.40 -5.23 11.48
C PRO A 51 -4.30 -5.96 10.13
N GLY A 52 -5.28 -5.74 9.25
CA GLY A 52 -5.24 -6.27 7.88
C GLY A 52 -4.04 -5.77 7.09
N SER A 53 -3.57 -4.56 7.40
CA SER A 53 -2.33 -3.99 6.85
C SER A 53 -1.11 -4.88 7.08
N LEU A 54 -0.93 -5.38 8.31
CA LEU A 54 0.16 -6.30 8.66
C LEU A 54 -0.02 -7.67 8.03
N PHE A 55 -1.25 -8.19 7.97
CA PHE A 55 -1.53 -9.48 7.36
C PHE A 55 -1.15 -9.50 5.87
N ASP A 56 -1.60 -8.48 5.13
CA ASP A 56 -1.33 -8.36 3.70
C ASP A 56 0.16 -8.16 3.43
N PHE A 57 0.79 -7.24 4.18
CA PHE A 57 2.22 -6.96 4.10
C PHE A 57 3.05 -8.22 4.36
N ALA A 58 2.84 -8.86 5.50
CA ALA A 58 3.67 -9.96 5.97
C ALA A 58 3.64 -11.14 5.01
N LEU A 59 2.46 -11.53 4.52
CA LEU A 59 2.34 -12.67 3.61
C LEU A 59 2.92 -12.37 2.23
N TYR A 60 2.68 -11.19 1.67
CA TYR A 60 3.27 -10.83 0.38
C TYR A 60 4.79 -10.72 0.49
N PHE A 61 5.32 -10.03 1.49
CA PHE A 61 6.75 -9.92 1.70
C PHE A 61 7.40 -11.30 1.88
N PHE A 62 6.93 -12.07 2.87
CA PHE A 62 7.52 -13.35 3.25
C PHE A 62 7.60 -14.36 2.10
N HIS A 63 6.53 -14.46 1.31
CA HIS A 63 6.48 -15.45 0.24
C HIS A 63 7.25 -15.05 -1.02
N ASN A 64 7.63 -13.77 -1.19
CA ASN A 64 8.10 -13.27 -2.48
C ASN A 64 9.45 -12.56 -2.46
N TYR A 65 9.95 -12.08 -1.30
CA TYR A 65 11.15 -11.23 -1.28
C TYR A 65 12.35 -11.88 -1.98
N GLN A 66 12.62 -13.17 -1.72
CA GLN A 66 13.76 -13.87 -2.35
C GLN A 66 13.63 -13.94 -3.87
N ALA A 67 12.46 -14.38 -4.36
CA ALA A 67 12.22 -14.54 -5.79
C ALA A 67 12.17 -13.19 -6.53
N LEU A 68 11.69 -12.13 -5.87
CA LEU A 68 11.71 -10.77 -6.37
C LEU A 68 13.15 -10.26 -6.51
N LEU A 69 13.97 -10.41 -5.47
CA LEU A 69 15.37 -9.97 -5.47
C LEU A 69 16.21 -10.77 -6.48
N ALA A 70 16.03 -12.09 -6.55
CA ALA A 70 16.79 -12.96 -7.46
C ALA A 70 16.60 -12.62 -8.94
N LYS A 71 15.47 -12.01 -9.32
CA LYS A 71 15.19 -11.57 -10.70
C LYS A 71 15.43 -10.08 -10.94
N GLY A 72 16.16 -9.40 -10.05
CA GLY A 72 16.48 -7.98 -10.16
C GLY A 72 15.31 -7.03 -9.90
N SER A 73 14.28 -7.49 -9.20
CA SER A 73 13.17 -6.67 -8.69
C SER A 73 13.26 -6.54 -7.17
N GLY A 74 12.17 -6.18 -6.49
CA GLY A 74 12.14 -6.03 -5.03
C GLY A 74 10.74 -6.12 -4.44
N PRO A 75 10.63 -6.26 -3.10
CA PRO A 75 9.36 -6.26 -2.38
C PRO A 75 8.75 -4.86 -2.32
N TYR A 76 7.89 -4.55 -3.30
CA TYR A 76 7.29 -3.21 -3.47
C TYR A 76 5.86 -3.12 -2.95
N PHE A 77 5.56 -2.00 -2.27
CA PHE A 77 4.26 -1.76 -1.65
C PHE A 77 3.61 -0.43 -2.05
N TYR A 78 2.29 -0.41 -1.98
CA TYR A 78 1.47 0.80 -2.05
C TYR A 78 0.74 0.99 -0.72
N LEU A 79 0.91 2.15 -0.08
CA LEU A 79 0.38 2.42 1.26
C LEU A 79 -0.81 3.40 1.20
N PRO A 80 -2.05 2.96 1.52
CA PRO A 80 -3.23 3.80 1.40
C PRO A 80 -3.60 4.52 2.69
N LYS A 81 -4.33 5.63 2.54
CA LYS A 81 -5.11 6.31 3.59
C LYS A 81 -4.32 6.77 4.82
N THR A 82 -3.02 6.98 4.67
CA THR A 82 -2.19 7.63 5.68
C THR A 82 -2.74 9.02 6.00
N GLN A 83 -2.77 9.40 7.27
CA GLN A 83 -3.20 10.73 7.74
C GLN A 83 -2.08 11.53 8.40
N SER A 84 -0.98 10.90 8.81
CA SER A 84 0.08 11.55 9.57
C SER A 84 1.46 10.99 9.27
N TRP A 85 2.50 11.77 9.57
CA TRP A 85 3.88 11.29 9.45
C TRP A 85 4.23 10.19 10.46
N GLN A 86 3.55 10.14 11.61
CA GLN A 86 3.73 9.09 12.61
C GLN A 86 3.27 7.72 12.08
N GLU A 87 2.22 7.69 11.26
CA GLU A 87 1.79 6.47 10.56
C GLU A 87 2.84 6.03 9.52
N ALA A 88 3.49 6.99 8.85
CA ALA A 88 4.61 6.69 7.96
C ALA A 88 5.83 6.17 8.74
N ALA A 89 6.16 6.77 9.88
CA ALA A 89 7.22 6.29 10.78
C ALA A 89 6.93 4.86 11.29
N TRP A 90 5.67 4.55 11.61
CA TRP A 90 5.26 3.20 11.98
C TRP A 90 5.51 2.20 10.86
N TRP A 91 5.20 2.56 9.61
CA TRP A 91 5.56 1.72 8.44
C TRP A 91 7.07 1.54 8.31
N GLY A 92 7.86 2.61 8.50
CA GLY A 92 9.32 2.52 8.50
C GLY A 92 9.85 1.53 9.53
N GLY A 93 9.26 1.52 10.74
CA GLY A 93 9.56 0.52 11.77
C GLY A 93 9.19 -0.91 11.38
N VAL A 94 8.01 -1.10 10.76
CA VAL A 94 7.56 -2.42 10.26
C VAL A 94 8.49 -2.94 9.17
N PHE A 95 8.90 -2.10 8.23
CA PHE A 95 9.81 -2.48 7.14
C PHE A 95 11.21 -2.78 7.66
N SER A 96 11.77 -1.92 8.50
CA SER A 96 13.09 -2.15 9.11
C SER A 96 13.13 -3.47 9.88
N TYR A 97 12.09 -3.76 10.66
CA TYR A 97 11.98 -5.04 11.36
C TYR A 97 11.98 -6.24 10.40
N ALA A 98 11.25 -6.14 9.30
CA ALA A 98 11.18 -7.21 8.30
C ALA A 98 12.52 -7.39 7.56
N GLU A 99 13.20 -6.31 7.21
CA GLU A 99 14.53 -6.34 6.60
C GLU A 99 15.56 -6.98 7.52
N ASP A 100 15.65 -6.51 8.77
CA ASP A 100 16.54 -7.06 9.80
C ASP A 100 16.27 -8.56 10.02
N ARG A 101 15.00 -8.95 10.10
CA ARG A 101 14.59 -10.34 10.34
C ARG A 101 15.09 -11.30 9.26
N PHE A 102 15.25 -10.85 8.02
CA PHE A 102 15.73 -11.66 6.91
C PHE A 102 17.12 -11.23 6.41
N ASN A 103 17.84 -10.43 7.21
CA ASN A 103 19.19 -9.94 6.93
C ASN A 103 19.29 -9.26 5.54
N LEU A 104 18.30 -8.41 5.24
CA LEU A 104 18.27 -7.59 4.04
C LEU A 104 18.86 -6.21 4.34
N PRO A 105 19.54 -5.56 3.36
CA PRO A 105 19.96 -4.17 3.50
C PRO A 105 18.76 -3.24 3.77
N SER A 106 18.98 -2.17 4.54
CA SER A 106 17.98 -1.13 4.73
C SER A 106 17.57 -0.51 3.38
N GLY A 107 16.26 -0.33 3.17
CA GLY A 107 15.70 0.21 1.94
C GLY A 107 15.52 -0.83 0.81
N THR A 108 15.62 -2.11 1.14
CA THR A 108 15.26 -3.22 0.23
C THR A 108 13.76 -3.23 -0.06
N ILE A 109 12.95 -2.98 0.97
CA ILE A 109 11.51 -2.78 0.85
C ILE A 109 11.27 -1.35 0.37
N THR A 110 10.52 -1.18 -0.71
CA THR A 110 10.13 0.16 -1.17
C THR A 110 8.63 0.37 -1.20
N ALA A 111 8.21 1.60 -0.96
CA ALA A 111 6.82 1.98 -0.87
C ALA A 111 6.50 3.26 -1.67
N THR A 112 5.42 3.22 -2.43
CA THR A 112 4.72 4.43 -2.89
C THR A 112 3.55 4.71 -1.95
N LEU A 113 3.42 5.94 -1.47
CA LEU A 113 2.39 6.30 -0.49
C LEU A 113 1.32 7.21 -1.13
N LEU A 114 0.04 6.91 -0.92
CA LEU A 114 -1.05 7.74 -1.43
C LEU A 114 -1.30 8.94 -0.50
N ILE A 115 -1.15 10.16 -1.02
CA ILE A 115 -1.67 11.38 -0.40
C ILE A 115 -3.12 11.51 -0.82
N GLU A 116 -3.97 10.76 -0.13
CA GLU A 116 -5.40 10.65 -0.41
C GLU A 116 -6.27 10.98 0.81
N THR A 117 -5.70 11.69 1.79
CA THR A 117 -6.43 12.24 2.94
C THR A 117 -6.12 13.73 3.11
N LEU A 118 -7.12 14.49 3.57
CA LEU A 118 -6.94 15.92 3.81
C LEU A 118 -5.86 16.19 4.88
N PRO A 119 -5.73 15.43 5.99
CA PRO A 119 -4.64 15.64 6.94
C PRO A 119 -3.24 15.41 6.35
N ALA A 120 -3.07 14.43 5.46
CA ALA A 120 -1.76 14.06 4.92
C ALA A 120 -1.19 15.11 3.96
N VAL A 121 -2.03 15.91 3.29
CA VAL A 121 -1.53 16.95 2.37
C VAL A 121 -0.71 18.03 3.09
N PHE A 122 -0.94 18.22 4.39
CA PHE A 122 -0.21 19.17 5.23
C PHE A 122 1.05 18.57 5.88
N GLN A 123 1.36 17.31 5.59
CA GLN A 123 2.46 16.56 6.23
C GLN A 123 3.31 15.79 5.21
N MET A 124 3.25 16.17 3.93
CA MET A 124 3.88 15.39 2.85
C MET A 124 5.40 15.27 3.03
N ASP A 125 6.06 16.33 3.47
CA ASP A 125 7.52 16.34 3.65
C ASP A 125 7.92 15.55 4.90
N GLU A 126 7.17 15.67 5.99
CA GLU A 126 7.37 14.87 7.20
C GLU A 126 7.11 13.38 6.94
N ILE A 127 6.12 13.04 6.10
CA ILE A 127 5.86 11.66 5.65
C ILE A 127 7.05 11.13 4.85
N LEU A 128 7.56 11.92 3.89
CA LEU A 128 8.75 11.56 3.10
C LEU A 128 9.96 11.35 4.00
N HIS A 129 10.20 12.26 4.95
CA HIS A 129 11.31 12.15 5.89
C HIS A 129 11.16 10.94 6.82
N ALA A 130 9.97 10.68 7.36
CA ALA A 130 9.71 9.58 8.29
C ALA A 130 9.85 8.19 7.65
N LEU A 131 9.66 8.08 6.34
CA LEU A 131 9.79 6.83 5.58
C LEU A 131 10.97 6.87 4.59
N ARG A 132 11.94 7.76 4.80
CA ARG A 132 13.00 8.12 3.84
C ARG A 132 13.82 6.96 3.27
N ASP A 133 14.01 5.89 4.04
CA ASP A 133 14.80 4.74 3.61
C ASP A 133 14.01 3.82 2.67
N HIS A 134 12.68 3.88 2.73
CA HIS A 134 11.78 2.96 2.01
C HIS A 134 10.86 3.68 1.01
N ILE A 135 10.64 4.99 1.12
CA ILE A 135 9.69 5.71 0.25
C ILE A 135 10.32 6.09 -1.09
N VAL A 136 9.60 5.84 -2.17
CA VAL A 136 10.05 6.15 -3.55
C VAL A 136 9.15 7.13 -4.27
N GLY A 137 8.04 7.54 -3.67
CA GLY A 137 7.17 8.56 -4.23
C GLY A 137 5.82 8.67 -3.54
N LEU A 138 5.12 9.75 -3.89
CA LEU A 138 3.75 10.06 -3.47
C LEU A 138 2.79 9.94 -4.65
N ASN A 139 1.53 9.64 -4.37
CA ASN A 139 0.46 9.57 -5.37
C ASN A 139 -0.71 10.50 -5.01
N CYS A 140 -1.23 11.23 -6.01
CA CYS A 140 -2.47 11.99 -5.88
C CYS A 140 -3.68 11.09 -6.19
N GLY A 141 -4.71 11.16 -5.34
CA GLY A 141 -6.01 10.52 -5.59
C GLY A 141 -7.15 11.54 -5.53
N ARG A 142 -8.19 11.36 -6.37
CA ARG A 142 -9.36 12.25 -6.39
C ARG A 142 -10.40 11.85 -5.35
N TRP A 143 -10.98 10.65 -5.50
CA TRP A 143 -12.18 10.26 -4.75
C TRP A 143 -11.93 10.09 -3.25
N ASP A 144 -10.87 9.41 -2.86
CA ASP A 144 -10.52 9.26 -1.45
C ASP A 144 -10.13 10.60 -0.80
N TYR A 145 -9.48 11.50 -1.54
CA TYR A 145 -9.11 12.82 -1.05
C TYR A 145 -10.33 13.71 -0.79
N ILE A 146 -11.27 13.84 -1.75
CA ILE A 146 -12.49 14.63 -1.52
C ILE A 146 -13.40 13.99 -0.46
N PHE A 147 -13.40 12.66 -0.36
CA PHE A 147 -14.06 11.95 0.74
C PHE A 147 -13.45 12.33 2.08
N SER A 148 -12.13 12.36 2.17
CA SER A 148 -11.44 12.80 3.38
C SER A 148 -11.69 14.28 3.67
N TYR A 149 -11.74 15.15 2.65
CA TYR A 149 -12.05 16.56 2.82
C TYR A 149 -13.39 16.74 3.55
N ILE A 150 -14.45 16.10 3.04
CA ILE A 150 -15.79 16.15 3.64
C ILE A 150 -15.75 15.58 5.07
N LYS A 151 -15.10 14.44 5.29
CA LYS A 151 -15.03 13.80 6.61
C LYS A 151 -14.31 14.65 7.66
N THR A 152 -13.19 15.25 7.26
CA THR A 152 -12.37 16.09 8.13
C THR A 152 -13.09 17.39 8.46
N LEU A 153 -13.78 18.00 7.48
CA LEU A 153 -14.47 19.28 7.62
C LEU A 153 -15.98 19.16 7.85
N LYS A 154 -16.48 17.98 8.24
CA LYS A 154 -17.91 17.67 8.37
C LYS A 154 -18.74 18.64 9.22
N ASN A 155 -18.11 19.36 10.14
CA ASN A 155 -18.78 20.29 11.07
C ASN A 155 -18.63 21.77 10.64
N TYR A 156 -18.07 22.05 9.46
CA TYR A 156 -17.86 23.40 8.94
C TYR A 156 -18.93 23.73 7.89
N PRO A 157 -19.93 24.59 8.20
CA PRO A 157 -21.04 24.87 7.29
C PRO A 157 -20.61 25.60 6.01
N ASP A 158 -19.45 26.25 6.01
CA ASP A 158 -18.83 26.94 4.87
C ASP A 158 -17.98 26.00 3.98
N ARG A 159 -17.95 24.69 4.24
CA ARG A 159 -17.08 23.70 3.55
C ARG A 159 -17.85 22.62 2.80
N VAL A 160 -19.09 22.90 2.41
CA VAL A 160 -19.89 22.00 1.58
C VAL A 160 -19.36 21.99 0.14
N LEU A 161 -19.06 20.80 -0.39
CA LEU A 161 -18.65 20.63 -1.78
C LEU A 161 -19.86 20.57 -2.72
N PRO A 162 -19.73 21.00 -4.00
CA PRO A 162 -20.75 20.77 -5.01
C PRO A 162 -20.82 19.28 -5.38
N ASP A 163 -21.62 18.96 -6.40
CA ASP A 163 -21.67 17.61 -6.97
C ASP A 163 -20.27 17.08 -7.25
N ARG A 164 -19.98 15.89 -6.71
CA ARG A 164 -18.65 15.28 -6.75
C ARG A 164 -18.11 15.12 -8.18
N GLN A 165 -18.99 15.01 -9.17
CA GLN A 165 -18.68 14.95 -10.59
C GLN A 165 -18.00 16.23 -11.09
N ALA A 166 -18.40 17.40 -10.55
CA ALA A 166 -17.86 18.71 -10.86
C ALA A 166 -16.57 19.04 -10.09
N VAL A 167 -16.23 18.30 -9.04
CA VAL A 167 -14.96 18.46 -8.30
C VAL A 167 -13.84 17.73 -9.05
N THR A 168 -13.46 18.24 -10.22
CA THR A 168 -12.40 17.70 -11.10
C THR A 168 -10.99 18.04 -10.58
N MET A 169 -9.94 17.72 -11.33
CA MET A 169 -8.53 17.94 -10.92
C MET A 169 -7.90 19.20 -11.54
N ASP A 170 -8.61 19.87 -12.45
CA ASP A 170 -8.20 21.07 -13.19
C ASP A 170 -8.60 22.38 -12.51
#